data_AF-A0A3D2N295-F1
#
_entry.id   AF-A0A3D2N295-F1
#
_cell.length_a   1.000
_cell.length_b   1.000
_cell.length_c   1.000
_cell.angle_alpha   90.00
_cell.angle_beta   90.00
_cell.angle_gamma   90.00
#
_symmetry.space_group_name_H-M   'P 1'
#
loop_
_entity.id
_entity.type
_entity.pdbx_description
1 polymer ?
#
loop_
_entity_poly.entity_id
_entity_poly.type
_entity_poly.pdbx_seq_one_letter_code
_entity_poly.pdbx_strand_id
1 'polypeptide(L)'
;IEYVANTYGKNAVSQIITFGTMAAKAVVRDVARVQDKPYALADRMSKLIPFEVGMTLDKALEQEDQLVTLLREDSAAQEIWDMAVQLEGLTRNAGKHAGGVVIAPSKLTDFSPLFCDEEGRGLVTQYDKNDVEDAGLVKFDFLGLRTLTIIDWAVAMINARSELDQPVDINQIPLDDAAVYTLLQSAETTAIFQLESRGMKELIKNLRPDCFEDIIALVALFRPGPLQSGMVENFIDRKHGREQVSYPDAQYQHEWLKPILEPTYGIILYQEQVMQIAQELAGYTLGGADLLRRAMGKKKPEEMAKQRSVFESGAREKGVDPTLAIKIFDLVEKFAGYGFNKSHSAAYALVSYQTAWLKRHYPAEFMAAVMSSEIDNTDKLLGLRDECRRTGLTVKPPSIAEGKFHFSVNSEGHIVYGLGAIKGLGESPIEDLLAAREDKPVEDLFDVCARTDPRKVNRRALEALIKSGAFDELDAERSVLMSALDDALKAAEQSAANEAAGMGDLFG
;
A
#
# COMPACT_ATOMS: atom_id res chain seq x y z
N ILE A 1 7.39 -1.48 17.88
CA ILE A 1 7.54 -2.80 18.55
C ILE A 1 8.49 -2.73 19.73
N GLU A 2 9.73 -2.27 19.53
CA GLU A 2 10.74 -2.20 20.60
C GLU A 2 10.28 -1.42 21.84
N TYR A 3 9.64 -0.26 21.65
CA TYR A 3 9.02 0.50 22.75
C TYR A 3 8.07 -0.35 23.62
N VAL A 4 7.20 -1.14 22.98
CA VAL A 4 6.24 -2.03 23.66
C VAL A 4 6.97 -3.14 24.41
N ALA A 5 7.99 -3.75 23.80
CA ALA A 5 8.80 -4.77 24.45
C ALA A 5 9.58 -4.22 25.67
N ASN A 6 10.07 -2.99 25.60
CA ASN A 6 10.74 -2.32 26.72
C ASN A 6 9.75 -1.93 27.83
N THR A 7 8.50 -1.57 27.47
CA THR A 7 7.47 -1.14 28.43
C THR A 7 6.84 -2.31 29.19
N TYR A 8 6.45 -3.38 28.49
CA TYR A 8 5.73 -4.51 29.07
C TYR A 8 6.63 -5.71 29.39
N GLY A 9 7.90 -5.66 28.97
CA GLY A 9 8.89 -6.71 29.19
C GLY A 9 9.10 -7.60 27.98
N LYS A 10 10.37 -7.91 27.66
CA LYS A 10 10.78 -8.67 26.48
C LYS A 10 10.19 -10.10 26.42
N ASN A 11 9.81 -10.68 27.55
CA ASN A 11 9.22 -12.01 27.63
C ASN A 11 7.67 -12.00 27.54
N ALA A 12 7.06 -10.82 27.58
CA ALA A 12 5.62 -10.63 27.52
C ALA A 12 5.14 -10.17 26.13
N VAL A 13 6.06 -9.74 25.27
CA VAL A 13 5.78 -9.16 23.95
C VAL A 13 6.48 -9.96 22.87
N SER A 14 5.72 -10.34 21.84
CA SER A 14 6.26 -11.07 20.70
C SER A 14 5.44 -10.82 19.45
N GLN A 15 5.94 -11.21 18.29
CA GLN A 15 5.16 -11.23 17.06
C GLN A 15 4.39 -12.55 16.94
N ILE A 16 3.35 -12.56 16.11
CA ILE A 16 2.53 -13.75 15.88
C ILE A 16 3.14 -14.55 14.71
N ILE A 17 3.17 -15.89 14.80
CA ILE A 17 3.56 -16.73 13.66
C ILE A 17 2.53 -16.65 12.54
N THR A 18 3.00 -16.84 11.33
CA THR A 18 2.13 -17.10 10.17
C THR A 18 2.56 -18.39 9.53
N PHE A 19 1.59 -19.24 9.19
CA PHE A 19 1.84 -20.46 8.45
C PHE A 19 1.67 -20.19 6.96
N GLY A 20 2.77 -20.34 6.22
CA GLY A 20 2.73 -20.33 4.76
C GLY A 20 2.16 -21.66 4.27
N THR A 21 1.05 -21.61 3.55
CA THR A 21 0.43 -22.79 2.93
C THR A 21 0.79 -22.90 1.46
N MET A 22 0.71 -24.11 0.91
CA MET A 22 0.92 -24.36 -0.51
C MET A 22 -0.29 -23.86 -1.32
N ALA A 23 -0.23 -22.61 -1.78
CA ALA A 23 -1.27 -22.00 -2.62
C ALA A 23 -1.30 -22.61 -4.04
N ALA A 24 -2.47 -22.64 -4.68
CA ALA A 24 -2.74 -23.25 -5.99
C ALA A 24 -1.62 -23.08 -7.04
N LYS A 25 -1.15 -21.85 -7.27
CA LYS A 25 -0.07 -21.58 -8.25
C LYS A 25 1.30 -22.09 -7.81
N ALA A 26 1.60 -21.96 -6.52
CA ALA A 26 2.89 -22.32 -5.95
C ALA A 26 3.06 -23.84 -5.88
N VAL A 27 1.99 -24.55 -5.47
CA VAL A 27 2.01 -26.02 -5.36
C VAL A 27 2.29 -26.68 -6.71
N VAL A 28 1.69 -26.20 -7.80
CA VAL A 28 1.94 -26.70 -9.16
C VAL A 28 3.41 -26.53 -9.55
N ARG A 29 4.01 -25.37 -9.26
CA ARG A 29 5.43 -25.12 -9.56
C ARG A 29 6.38 -25.96 -8.71
N ASP A 30 6.07 -26.13 -7.43
CA ASP A 30 6.87 -26.93 -6.50
C ASP A 30 6.85 -28.41 -6.89
N VAL A 31 5.66 -28.97 -7.19
CA VAL A 31 5.51 -30.36 -7.66
C VAL A 31 6.26 -30.59 -8.97
N ALA A 32 6.10 -29.69 -9.95
CA ALA A 32 6.78 -29.80 -11.22
C ALA A 32 8.32 -29.84 -11.05
N ARG A 33 8.86 -29.00 -10.15
CA ARG A 33 10.29 -29.00 -9.84
C ARG A 33 10.75 -30.31 -9.20
N VAL A 34 9.98 -30.88 -8.28
CA VAL A 34 10.35 -32.14 -7.59
C VAL A 34 10.25 -33.34 -8.52
N GLN A 35 9.28 -33.35 -9.44
CA GLN A 35 9.12 -34.38 -10.45
C GLN A 35 10.04 -34.20 -11.67
N ASP A 36 10.98 -33.25 -11.62
CA ASP A 36 11.91 -32.91 -12.72
C ASP A 36 11.20 -32.60 -14.06
N LYS A 37 10.06 -31.91 -13.97
CA LYS A 37 9.27 -31.48 -15.13
C LYS A 37 9.75 -30.10 -15.63
N PRO A 38 9.59 -29.79 -16.93
CA PRO A 38 10.06 -28.52 -17.48
C PRO A 38 9.46 -27.28 -16.80
N TYR A 39 10.29 -26.31 -16.42
CA TYR A 39 9.84 -25.05 -15.82
C TYR A 39 8.81 -24.31 -16.69
N ALA A 40 8.99 -24.33 -18.02
CA ALA A 40 8.07 -23.70 -18.96
C ALA A 40 6.65 -24.29 -18.88
N LEU A 41 6.52 -25.60 -18.65
CA LEU A 41 5.24 -26.27 -18.46
C LEU A 41 4.57 -25.81 -17.16
N ALA A 42 5.33 -25.81 -16.07
CA ALA A 42 4.85 -25.37 -14.76
C ALA A 42 4.42 -23.88 -14.77
N ASP A 43 5.19 -23.02 -15.43
CA ASP A 43 4.85 -21.61 -15.57
C ASP A 43 3.57 -21.42 -16.39
N ARG A 44 3.41 -22.14 -17.51
CA ARG A 44 2.18 -22.15 -18.32
C ARG A 44 0.97 -22.58 -17.49
N MET A 45 1.04 -23.70 -16.76
CA MET A 45 -0.05 -24.16 -15.89
C MET A 45 -0.38 -23.12 -14.82
N SER A 46 0.64 -22.56 -14.15
CA SER A 46 0.45 -21.57 -13.08
C SER A 46 -0.19 -20.25 -13.55
N LYS A 47 0.00 -19.89 -14.83
CA LYS A 47 -0.61 -18.70 -15.45
C LYS A 47 -2.08 -18.90 -15.80
N LEU A 48 -2.49 -20.13 -16.12
CA LEU A 48 -3.89 -20.50 -16.39
C LEU A 48 -4.75 -20.50 -15.12
N ILE A 49 -4.15 -20.72 -13.94
CA ILE A 49 -4.88 -20.57 -12.68
C ILE A 49 -5.27 -19.09 -12.50
N PRO A 50 -6.57 -18.73 -12.34
CA PRO A 50 -6.96 -17.34 -12.19
C PRO A 50 -6.39 -16.70 -10.92
N PHE A 51 -6.18 -15.38 -10.94
CA PHE A 51 -5.67 -14.64 -9.79
C PHE A 51 -6.84 -14.03 -9.00
N GLU A 52 -7.43 -14.83 -8.12
CA GLU A 52 -8.53 -14.43 -7.24
C GLU A 52 -8.27 -14.82 -5.78
N VAL A 53 -8.85 -14.06 -4.85
CA VAL A 53 -8.71 -14.35 -3.42
C VAL A 53 -9.47 -15.63 -3.08
N GLY A 54 -8.79 -16.58 -2.44
CA GLY A 54 -9.38 -17.89 -2.11
C GLY A 54 -9.58 -18.80 -3.31
N MET A 55 -8.81 -18.58 -4.39
CA MET A 55 -8.70 -19.51 -5.52
C MET A 55 -8.09 -20.85 -5.06
N THR A 56 -8.68 -21.94 -5.53
CA THR A 56 -8.21 -23.31 -5.32
C THR A 56 -8.03 -24.00 -6.67
N LEU A 57 -7.31 -25.12 -6.69
CA LEU A 57 -7.14 -25.91 -7.92
C LEU A 57 -8.49 -26.36 -8.49
N ASP A 58 -9.41 -26.81 -7.64
CA ASP A 58 -10.76 -27.22 -8.06
C ASP A 58 -11.54 -26.08 -8.73
N LYS A 59 -11.55 -24.89 -8.13
CA LYS A 59 -12.20 -23.71 -8.72
C LYS A 59 -11.56 -23.29 -10.03
N ALA A 60 -10.24 -23.44 -10.16
CA ALA A 60 -9.53 -23.11 -11.39
C ALA A 60 -9.98 -24.01 -12.55
N LEU A 61 -10.28 -25.29 -12.29
CA LEU A 61 -10.83 -26.20 -13.30
C LEU A 61 -12.24 -25.82 -13.74
N GLU A 62 -13.07 -25.32 -12.82
CA GLU A 62 -14.42 -24.87 -13.12
C GLU A 62 -14.44 -23.58 -13.95
N GLN A 63 -13.42 -22.74 -13.82
CA GLN A 63 -13.39 -21.41 -14.42
C GLN A 63 -12.56 -21.32 -15.72
N GLU A 64 -11.55 -22.18 -15.91
CA GLU A 64 -10.61 -22.06 -17.03
C GLU A 64 -10.59 -23.32 -17.92
N ASP A 65 -11.33 -23.28 -19.03
CA ASP A 65 -11.40 -24.38 -20.00
C ASP A 65 -10.04 -24.73 -20.61
N GLN A 66 -9.14 -23.74 -20.79
CA GLN A 66 -7.81 -24.00 -21.34
C GLN A 66 -6.97 -24.89 -20.42
N LEU A 67 -7.17 -24.77 -19.11
CA LEU A 67 -6.50 -25.61 -18.12
C LEU A 67 -7.00 -27.05 -18.23
N VAL A 68 -8.32 -27.25 -18.36
CA VAL A 68 -8.92 -28.58 -18.55
C VAL A 68 -8.40 -29.25 -19.83
N THR A 69 -8.33 -28.51 -20.93
CA THR A 69 -7.76 -29.02 -22.19
C THR A 69 -6.30 -29.40 -22.04
N LEU A 70 -5.48 -28.54 -21.42
CA LEU A 70 -4.06 -28.82 -21.20
C LEU A 70 -3.84 -30.11 -20.40
N LEU A 71 -4.61 -30.31 -19.32
CA LEU A 71 -4.51 -31.49 -18.48
C LEU A 71 -4.91 -32.78 -19.24
N ARG A 72 -5.86 -32.69 -20.18
CA ARG A 72 -6.26 -33.83 -21.02
C ARG A 72 -5.23 -34.17 -22.09
N GLU A 73 -4.56 -33.17 -22.66
CA GLU A 73 -3.64 -33.34 -23.80
C GLU A 73 -2.21 -33.67 -23.38
N ASP A 74 -1.77 -33.19 -22.21
CA ASP A 74 -0.40 -33.31 -21.72
C ASP A 74 -0.35 -34.18 -20.46
N SER A 75 0.10 -35.43 -20.60
CA SER A 75 0.19 -36.37 -19.49
C SER A 75 1.12 -35.89 -18.36
N ALA A 76 2.16 -35.12 -18.70
CA ALA A 76 3.04 -34.54 -17.69
C ALA A 76 2.31 -33.45 -16.90
N ALA A 77 1.42 -32.68 -17.53
CA ALA A 77 0.58 -31.71 -16.84
C ALA A 77 -0.41 -32.41 -15.89
N GLN A 78 -1.04 -33.51 -16.31
CA GLN A 78 -1.94 -34.29 -15.46
C GLN A 78 -1.22 -34.86 -14.22
N GLU A 79 -0.02 -35.44 -14.38
CA GLU A 79 0.76 -35.98 -13.26
C GLU A 79 1.15 -34.91 -12.22
N ILE A 80 1.49 -33.69 -12.70
CA ILE A 80 1.75 -32.55 -11.81
C ILE A 80 0.48 -32.18 -11.07
N TRP A 81 -0.65 -32.11 -11.78
CA TRP A 81 -1.93 -31.69 -11.23
C TRP A 81 -2.46 -32.63 -10.16
N ASP A 82 -2.46 -33.94 -10.42
CA ASP A 82 -2.95 -34.95 -9.48
C ASP A 82 -2.21 -34.90 -8.13
N MET A 83 -0.89 -34.67 -8.18
CA MET A 83 -0.09 -34.50 -6.98
C MET A 83 -0.32 -33.12 -6.33
N ALA A 84 -0.47 -32.07 -7.14
CA ALA A 84 -0.72 -30.72 -6.63
C ALA A 84 -2.03 -30.62 -5.85
N VAL A 85 -3.10 -31.30 -6.29
CA VAL A 85 -4.39 -31.37 -5.58
C VAL A 85 -4.24 -32.01 -4.19
N GLN A 86 -3.39 -33.03 -4.05
CA GLN A 86 -3.15 -33.68 -2.76
C GLN A 86 -2.35 -32.82 -1.78
N LEU A 87 -1.53 -31.89 -2.31
CA LEU A 87 -0.64 -31.04 -1.52
C LEU A 87 -1.18 -29.63 -1.29
N GLU A 88 -2.22 -29.21 -2.02
CA GLU A 88 -2.83 -27.89 -1.87
C GLU A 88 -3.30 -27.66 -0.43
N GLY A 89 -2.96 -26.50 0.11
CA GLY A 89 -3.37 -26.11 1.47
C GLY A 89 -2.52 -26.69 2.60
N LEU A 90 -1.60 -27.62 2.32
CA LEU A 90 -0.65 -28.08 3.34
C LEU A 90 0.25 -26.95 3.81
N THR A 91 0.58 -26.97 5.11
CA THR A 91 1.50 -26.00 5.70
C THR A 91 2.92 -26.34 5.31
N ARG A 92 3.64 -25.37 4.75
CA ARG A 92 5.00 -25.54 4.21
C ARG A 92 6.06 -24.91 5.11
N ASN A 93 5.80 -23.74 5.67
CA ASN A 93 6.79 -23.01 6.45
C ASN A 93 6.16 -22.13 7.53
N ALA A 94 6.94 -21.88 8.57
CA ALA A 94 6.68 -20.84 9.54
C ALA A 94 7.28 -19.51 9.03
N GLY A 95 6.53 -18.44 9.19
CA GLY A 95 6.95 -17.06 8.97
C GLY A 95 6.52 -16.18 10.14
N LYS A 96 6.87 -14.90 10.08
CA LYS A 96 6.43 -13.92 11.07
C LYS A 96 5.32 -13.07 10.47
N HIS A 97 4.26 -12.81 11.25
CA HIS A 97 3.23 -11.89 10.83
C HIS A 97 3.84 -10.49 10.68
N ALA A 98 3.68 -9.89 9.50
CA ALA A 98 4.24 -8.58 9.17
C ALA A 98 3.71 -7.41 10.03
N GLY A 99 2.80 -7.68 10.98
CA GLY A 99 2.20 -6.65 11.81
C GLY A 99 1.53 -7.14 13.08
N GLY A 100 1.19 -8.43 13.18
CA GLY A 100 0.62 -9.01 14.39
C GLY A 100 1.63 -9.05 15.53
N VAL A 101 1.32 -8.32 16.59
CA VAL A 101 2.06 -8.28 17.87
C VAL A 101 1.11 -8.72 18.96
N VAL A 102 1.61 -9.54 19.87
CA VAL A 102 0.88 -9.98 21.06
C VAL A 102 1.50 -9.40 22.32
N ILE A 103 0.66 -9.03 23.28
CA ILE A 103 1.08 -8.58 24.60
C ILE A 103 0.37 -9.46 25.65
N ALA A 104 1.16 -10.21 26.40
CA ALA A 104 0.68 -11.02 27.52
C ALA A 104 0.80 -10.25 28.85
N PRO A 105 -0.04 -10.56 29.86
CA PRO A 105 0.08 -9.97 31.20
C PRO A 105 1.26 -10.52 32.01
N SER A 106 1.79 -11.69 31.63
CA SER A 106 2.98 -12.32 32.22
C SER A 106 3.90 -12.85 31.12
N LYS A 107 4.56 -14.01 31.29
CA LYS A 107 5.41 -14.58 30.23
C LYS A 107 4.52 -15.17 29.14
N LEU A 108 4.92 -14.99 27.89
CA LEU A 108 4.19 -15.57 26.75
C LEU A 108 4.08 -17.09 26.85
N THR A 109 5.09 -17.76 27.39
CA THR A 109 5.09 -19.21 27.63
C THR A 109 4.03 -19.69 28.60
N ASP A 110 3.40 -18.79 29.37
CA ASP A 110 2.27 -19.14 30.23
C ASP A 110 0.99 -19.34 29.41
N PHE A 111 0.96 -18.86 28.16
CA PHE A 111 -0.22 -18.84 27.28
C PHE A 111 0.02 -19.55 25.94
N SER A 112 1.21 -19.47 25.35
CA SER A 112 1.55 -20.04 24.05
C SER A 112 3.00 -20.49 23.98
N PRO A 113 3.31 -21.65 23.36
CA PRO A 113 4.69 -22.00 23.03
C PRO A 113 5.27 -20.99 22.03
N LEU A 114 6.60 -20.89 22.01
CA LEU A 114 7.33 -19.93 21.18
C LEU A 114 8.11 -20.64 20.07
N PHE A 115 8.29 -19.94 18.95
CA PHE A 115 9.13 -20.34 17.82
C PHE A 115 10.23 -19.29 17.62
N CYS A 116 11.43 -19.72 17.24
CA CYS A 116 12.56 -18.86 16.91
C CYS A 116 13.36 -19.47 15.77
N ASP A 117 14.27 -18.69 15.19
CA ASP A 117 15.27 -19.24 14.27
C ASP A 117 16.35 -20.06 15.03
N GLU A 118 17.26 -20.69 14.27
CA GLU A 118 18.32 -21.54 14.80
C GLU A 118 19.27 -20.81 15.76
N GLU A 119 19.39 -19.48 15.63
CA GLU A 119 20.21 -18.64 16.49
C GLU A 119 19.44 -18.09 17.70
N GLY A 120 18.19 -18.54 17.90
CA GLY A 120 17.31 -18.09 18.98
C GLY A 120 16.77 -16.67 18.80
N ARG A 121 16.94 -16.08 17.61
CA ARG A 121 16.44 -14.74 17.29
C ARG A 121 15.02 -14.85 16.74
N GLY A 122 14.33 -13.70 16.72
CA GLY A 122 13.05 -13.62 16.04
C GLY A 122 11.91 -14.38 16.69
N LEU A 123 11.85 -14.36 18.01
CA LEU A 123 10.79 -14.99 18.81
C LEU A 123 9.40 -14.64 18.27
N VAL A 124 8.56 -15.65 18.05
CA VAL A 124 7.14 -15.53 17.72
C VAL A 124 6.30 -16.54 18.50
N THR A 125 5.00 -16.29 18.69
CA THR A 125 4.07 -17.31 19.23
C THR A 125 3.91 -18.46 18.25
N GLN A 126 3.75 -19.71 18.68
CA GLN A 126 3.41 -20.82 17.79
C GLN A 126 1.91 -20.86 17.43
N TYR A 127 1.08 -20.20 18.22
CA TYR A 127 -0.32 -19.98 17.88
C TYR A 127 -0.43 -18.90 16.81
N ASP A 128 -1.27 -19.17 15.80
CA ASP A 128 -1.59 -18.22 14.75
C ASP A 128 -2.51 -17.10 15.24
N LYS A 129 -2.94 -16.22 14.33
CA LYS A 129 -3.80 -15.08 14.67
C LYS A 129 -5.06 -15.47 15.44
N ASN A 130 -5.75 -16.55 15.05
CA ASN A 130 -7.02 -16.92 15.66
C ASN A 130 -6.76 -17.65 16.98
N ASP A 131 -5.80 -18.56 16.99
CA ASP A 131 -5.45 -19.35 18.18
C ASP A 131 -4.94 -18.45 19.32
N VAL A 132 -4.21 -17.38 19.01
CA VAL A 132 -3.75 -16.38 20.01
C VAL A 132 -4.94 -15.63 20.62
N GLU A 133 -5.94 -15.28 19.83
CA GLU A 133 -7.14 -14.59 20.30
C GLU A 133 -8.01 -15.52 21.16
N ASP A 134 -8.18 -16.78 20.72
CA ASP A 134 -8.91 -17.82 21.46
C ASP A 134 -8.19 -18.20 22.78
N ALA A 135 -6.87 -18.12 22.81
CA ALA A 135 -6.07 -18.26 24.03
C ALA A 135 -6.20 -17.06 24.99
N GLY A 136 -6.96 -16.03 24.62
CA GLY A 136 -7.25 -14.86 25.45
C GLY A 136 -6.14 -13.82 25.49
N LEU A 137 -5.19 -13.86 24.55
CA LEU A 137 -4.13 -12.87 24.45
C LEU A 137 -4.56 -11.65 23.65
N VAL A 138 -4.11 -10.47 24.08
CA VAL A 138 -4.43 -9.21 23.38
C VAL A 138 -3.51 -9.07 22.16
N LYS A 139 -4.13 -9.02 20.99
CA LYS A 139 -3.48 -8.80 19.70
C LYS A 139 -3.52 -7.32 19.29
N PHE A 140 -2.40 -6.83 18.81
CA PHE A 140 -2.27 -5.55 18.11
C PHE A 140 -1.76 -5.79 16.70
N ASP A 141 -2.23 -5.00 15.73
CA ASP A 141 -1.68 -4.98 14.38
C ASP A 141 -0.91 -3.67 14.17
N PHE A 142 0.41 -3.77 14.01
CA PHE A 142 1.27 -2.66 13.59
C PHE A 142 1.58 -2.83 12.12
N LEU A 143 0.93 -2.04 11.27
CA LEU A 143 1.14 -2.09 9.83
C LEU A 143 2.17 -1.03 9.41
N GLY A 144 3.16 -1.45 8.62
CA GLY A 144 4.02 -0.52 7.90
C GLY A 144 3.31 0.01 6.65
N LEU A 145 2.68 1.18 6.74
CA LEU A 145 2.05 1.83 5.59
C LEU A 145 3.03 2.80 4.93
N ARG A 146 3.59 2.39 3.79
CA ARG A 146 4.56 3.20 3.02
C ARG A 146 4.08 4.63 2.73
N THR A 147 2.79 4.83 2.51
CA THR A 147 2.21 6.16 2.28
C THR A 147 2.49 7.14 3.41
N LEU A 148 2.48 6.68 4.66
CA LEU A 148 2.78 7.54 5.81
C LEU A 148 4.25 7.96 5.81
N THR A 149 5.16 7.06 5.41
CA THR A 149 6.58 7.39 5.21
C THR A 149 6.78 8.41 4.08
N ILE A 150 6.04 8.28 2.97
CA ILE A 150 6.07 9.26 1.88
C ILE A 150 5.63 10.64 2.38
N ILE A 151 4.53 10.70 3.13
CA ILE A 151 4.02 11.95 3.71
C ILE A 151 5.06 12.56 4.65
N ASP A 152 5.64 11.76 5.54
CA ASP A 152 6.67 12.20 6.48
C ASP A 152 7.89 12.80 5.76
N TRP A 153 8.42 12.11 4.76
CA TRP A 153 9.54 12.61 3.95
C TRP A 153 9.19 13.88 3.17
N ALA A 154 7.98 13.95 2.59
CA ALA A 154 7.52 15.14 1.89
C ALA A 154 7.45 16.34 2.84
N VAL A 155 6.81 16.17 4.00
CA VAL A 155 6.69 17.23 5.03
C VAL A 155 8.07 17.63 5.57
N ALA A 156 8.98 16.68 5.79
CA ALA A 156 10.35 16.97 6.22
C ALA A 156 11.11 17.81 5.18
N MET A 157 10.99 17.49 3.89
CA MET A 157 11.59 18.30 2.82
C MET A 157 10.97 19.70 2.71
N ILE A 158 9.65 19.79 2.83
CA ILE A 158 8.93 21.08 2.80
C ILE A 158 9.41 21.96 3.96
N ASN A 159 9.40 21.42 5.19
CA ASN A 159 9.77 22.16 6.40
C ASN A 159 11.26 22.48 6.53
N ALA A 160 12.11 21.87 5.69
CA ALA A 160 13.52 22.23 5.60
C ALA A 160 13.79 23.48 4.74
N ARG A 161 12.79 24.00 4.02
CA ARG A 161 12.91 25.22 3.22
C ARG A 161 13.06 26.45 4.13
N SER A 162 13.97 27.36 3.77
CA SER A 162 14.23 28.59 4.52
C SER A 162 13.12 29.64 4.39
N GLU A 163 12.33 29.59 3.32
CA GLU A 163 11.34 30.63 2.98
C GLU A 163 9.93 30.34 3.53
N LEU A 164 9.75 29.32 4.37
CA LEU A 164 8.43 28.97 4.89
C LEU A 164 8.06 29.83 6.12
N ASP A 165 6.93 30.53 6.00
CA ASP A 165 6.41 31.39 7.08
C ASP A 165 6.03 30.58 8.34
N GLN A 166 5.49 29.37 8.16
CA GLN A 166 5.09 28.46 9.23
C GLN A 166 5.30 27.00 8.81
N PRO A 167 5.77 26.11 9.69
CA PRO A 167 5.94 24.71 9.35
C PRO A 167 4.58 24.07 9.00
N VAL A 168 4.59 23.25 7.95
CA VAL A 168 3.42 22.46 7.54
C VAL A 168 3.21 21.33 8.55
N ASP A 169 2.03 21.33 9.19
CA ASP A 169 1.49 20.18 9.92
C ASP A 169 0.39 19.53 9.07
N ILE A 170 0.67 18.32 8.59
CA ILE A 170 -0.23 17.59 7.70
C ILE A 170 -1.57 17.20 8.35
N ASN A 171 -1.64 17.20 9.69
CA ASN A 171 -2.87 16.88 10.42
C ASN A 171 -3.81 18.09 10.56
N GLN A 172 -3.34 19.30 10.22
CA GLN A 172 -4.08 20.55 10.38
C GLN A 172 -4.47 21.20 9.04
N ILE A 173 -4.26 20.50 7.91
CA ILE A 173 -4.64 21.01 6.60
C ILE A 173 -6.17 21.15 6.48
N PRO A 174 -6.66 22.20 5.79
CA PRO A 174 -8.09 22.33 5.51
C PRO A 174 -8.57 21.20 4.62
N LEU A 175 -9.80 20.71 4.84
CA LEU A 175 -10.42 19.63 4.04
C LEU A 175 -11.33 20.17 2.94
N ASP A 176 -11.42 21.49 2.75
CA ASP A 176 -12.30 22.16 1.79
C ASP A 176 -11.53 22.93 0.69
N ASP A 177 -10.26 22.59 0.49
CA ASP A 177 -9.40 23.23 -0.51
C ASP A 177 -9.84 22.91 -1.96
N ALA A 178 -10.44 23.91 -2.62
CA ALA A 178 -10.93 23.83 -3.99
C ALA A 178 -9.83 23.44 -5.02
N ALA A 179 -8.57 23.79 -4.77
CA ALA A 179 -7.47 23.49 -5.67
C ALA A 179 -7.12 21.99 -5.65
N VAL A 180 -7.29 21.33 -4.51
CA VAL A 180 -7.14 19.87 -4.37
C VAL A 180 -8.26 19.15 -5.12
N TYR A 181 -9.51 19.60 -4.98
CA TYR A 181 -10.62 19.01 -5.72
C TYR A 181 -10.49 19.21 -7.23
N THR A 182 -10.00 20.36 -7.67
CA THR A 182 -9.69 20.59 -9.09
C THR A 182 -8.65 19.58 -9.63
N LEU A 183 -7.62 19.27 -8.84
CA LEU A 183 -6.63 18.23 -9.18
C LEU A 183 -7.27 16.83 -9.23
N LEU A 184 -8.16 16.51 -8.29
CA LEU A 184 -8.86 15.22 -8.31
C LEU A 184 -9.78 15.12 -9.54
N GLN A 185 -10.55 16.17 -9.84
CA GLN A 185 -11.47 16.22 -10.98
C GLN A 185 -10.77 16.10 -12.34
N SER A 186 -9.50 16.50 -12.45
CA SER A 186 -8.69 16.28 -13.67
C SER A 186 -8.23 14.81 -13.83
N ALA A 187 -8.48 13.96 -12.83
CA ALA A 187 -8.05 12.56 -12.74
C ALA A 187 -6.51 12.38 -12.83
N GLU A 188 -5.74 13.41 -12.47
CA GLU A 188 -4.27 13.38 -12.41
C GLU A 188 -3.77 12.77 -11.10
N THR A 189 -4.31 11.60 -10.75
CA THR A 189 -4.14 10.98 -9.43
C THR A 189 -2.97 10.00 -9.32
N THR A 190 -2.01 10.04 -10.26
CA THR A 190 -0.77 9.26 -10.14
C THR A 190 -0.08 9.58 -8.81
N ALA A 191 0.35 8.55 -8.08
CA ALA A 191 0.93 8.63 -6.73
C ALA A 191 -0.02 9.12 -5.61
N ILE A 192 -1.28 9.43 -5.90
CA ILE A 192 -2.28 9.73 -4.86
C ILE A 192 -2.79 8.40 -4.30
N PHE A 193 -2.67 8.24 -2.98
CA PHE A 193 -2.97 7.00 -2.30
C PHE A 193 -4.40 6.50 -2.57
N GLN A 194 -4.54 5.20 -2.86
CA GLN A 194 -5.77 4.51 -3.29
C GLN A 194 -6.44 5.00 -4.59
N LEU A 195 -6.09 6.19 -5.09
CA LEU A 195 -6.78 6.83 -6.20
C LEU A 195 -6.07 6.71 -7.55
N GLU A 196 -4.96 5.97 -7.62
CA GLU A 196 -4.06 5.96 -8.79
C GLU A 196 -4.39 4.94 -9.89
N SER A 197 -5.24 3.94 -9.61
CA SER A 197 -5.53 2.88 -10.58
C SER A 197 -6.31 3.41 -11.79
N ARG A 198 -6.16 2.77 -12.96
CA ARG A 198 -6.83 3.21 -14.18
C ARG A 198 -8.36 3.30 -14.02
N GLY A 199 -8.98 2.24 -13.50
CA GLY A 199 -10.44 2.23 -13.30
C GLY A 199 -10.88 3.28 -12.28
N MET A 200 -10.07 3.53 -11.24
CA MET A 200 -10.37 4.57 -10.26
C MET A 200 -10.27 5.97 -10.88
N LYS A 201 -9.28 6.23 -11.75
CA LYS A 201 -9.17 7.49 -12.51
C LYS A 201 -10.40 7.74 -13.39
N GLU A 202 -10.88 6.70 -14.07
CA GLU A 202 -12.11 6.77 -14.87
C GLU A 202 -13.33 7.08 -13.99
N LEU A 203 -13.45 6.43 -12.83
CA LEU A 203 -14.51 6.69 -11.87
C LEU A 203 -14.46 8.14 -11.35
N ILE A 204 -13.28 8.64 -10.98
CA ILE A 204 -13.08 10.01 -10.50
C ILE A 204 -13.50 11.03 -11.56
N LYS A 205 -13.14 10.80 -12.83
CA LYS A 205 -13.50 11.69 -13.94
C LYS A 205 -15.02 11.80 -14.15
N ASN A 206 -15.74 10.70 -13.91
CA ASN A 206 -17.19 10.66 -14.02
C ASN A 206 -17.86 11.25 -12.76
N LEU A 207 -17.36 10.93 -11.58
CA LEU A 207 -17.92 11.41 -10.31
C LEU A 207 -17.68 12.90 -10.10
N ARG A 208 -16.49 13.40 -10.46
CA ARG A 208 -16.00 14.76 -10.20
C ARG A 208 -16.14 15.15 -8.72
N PRO A 209 -15.30 14.59 -7.81
CA PRO A 209 -15.39 14.88 -6.38
C PRO A 209 -15.18 16.38 -6.12
N ASP A 210 -16.00 16.97 -5.25
CA ASP A 210 -15.95 18.39 -4.88
C ASP A 210 -16.04 18.62 -3.36
N CYS A 211 -16.21 17.56 -2.57
CA CYS A 211 -16.11 17.57 -1.11
C CYS A 211 -15.38 16.34 -0.57
N PHE A 212 -15.08 16.33 0.73
CA PHE A 212 -14.33 15.24 1.36
C PHE A 212 -15.15 13.94 1.38
N GLU A 213 -16.46 14.03 1.59
CA GLU A 213 -17.40 12.92 1.58
C GLU A 213 -17.37 12.12 0.27
N ASP A 214 -17.15 12.77 -0.87
CA ASP A 214 -17.02 12.07 -2.15
C ASP A 214 -15.76 11.19 -2.21
N ILE A 215 -14.67 11.59 -1.55
CA ILE A 215 -13.45 10.78 -1.47
C ILE A 215 -13.72 9.53 -0.63
N ILE A 216 -14.44 9.69 0.49
CA ILE A 216 -14.90 8.56 1.32
C ILE A 216 -15.76 7.62 0.48
N ALA A 217 -16.64 8.16 -0.38
CA ALA A 217 -17.51 7.38 -1.25
C ALA A 217 -16.74 6.67 -2.38
N LEU A 218 -15.75 7.31 -3.01
CA LEU A 218 -14.93 6.72 -4.08
C LEU A 218 -14.30 5.40 -3.65
N VAL A 219 -13.69 5.39 -2.46
CA VAL A 219 -13.05 4.19 -1.88
C VAL A 219 -14.07 3.06 -1.64
N ALA A 220 -15.29 3.42 -1.23
CA ALA A 220 -16.36 2.45 -0.99
C ALA A 220 -17.00 1.92 -2.30
N LEU A 221 -17.12 2.76 -3.32
CA LEU A 221 -17.79 2.47 -4.59
C LEU A 221 -16.93 1.67 -5.57
N PHE A 222 -15.60 1.83 -5.56
CA PHE A 222 -14.71 1.15 -6.51
C PHE A 222 -14.45 -0.31 -6.15
N ARG A 223 -15.51 -1.13 -6.18
CA ARG A 223 -15.49 -2.56 -5.84
C ARG A 223 -16.39 -3.34 -6.81
N PRO A 224 -16.10 -4.62 -7.10
CA PRO A 224 -16.86 -5.39 -8.08
C PRO A 224 -18.38 -5.40 -7.84
N GLY A 225 -18.83 -5.53 -6.59
CA GLY A 225 -20.25 -5.55 -6.24
C GLY A 225 -21.00 -4.26 -6.61
N PRO A 226 -20.64 -3.09 -6.04
CA PRO A 226 -21.23 -1.81 -6.41
C PRO A 226 -21.16 -1.52 -7.92
N LEU A 227 -20.04 -1.80 -8.59
CA LEU A 227 -19.87 -1.58 -10.03
C LEU A 227 -20.83 -2.42 -10.89
N GLN A 228 -21.04 -3.69 -10.54
CA GLN A 228 -21.95 -4.59 -11.29
C GLN A 228 -23.43 -4.30 -11.03
N SER A 229 -23.76 -3.67 -9.90
CA SER A 229 -25.15 -3.44 -9.48
C SER A 229 -25.80 -2.18 -10.08
N GLY A 230 -25.05 -1.36 -10.81
CA GLY A 230 -25.51 -0.03 -11.27
C GLY A 230 -25.50 1.05 -10.17
N MET A 231 -25.18 0.70 -8.93
CA MET A 231 -25.13 1.63 -7.78
C MET A 231 -24.21 2.83 -8.04
N VAL A 232 -23.07 2.61 -8.68
CA VAL A 232 -22.10 3.67 -9.00
C VAL A 232 -22.70 4.68 -9.98
N GLU A 233 -23.42 4.20 -11.00
CA GLU A 233 -24.07 5.07 -11.98
C GLU A 233 -25.17 5.92 -11.32
N ASN A 234 -25.98 5.31 -10.45
CA ASN A 234 -27.02 6.02 -9.69
C ASN A 234 -26.40 7.11 -8.79
N PHE A 235 -25.27 6.81 -8.14
CA PHE A 235 -24.57 7.78 -7.29
C PHE A 235 -24.12 9.00 -8.10
N ILE A 236 -23.51 8.75 -9.25
CA ILE A 236 -23.02 9.79 -10.15
C ILE A 236 -24.19 10.59 -10.76
N ASP A 237 -25.26 9.92 -11.17
CA ASP A 237 -26.43 10.57 -11.78
C ASP A 237 -27.20 11.43 -10.79
N ARG A 238 -27.39 10.97 -9.56
CA ARG A 238 -27.99 11.76 -8.47
C ARG A 238 -27.13 12.95 -8.10
N LYS A 239 -25.80 12.74 -7.99
CA LYS A 239 -24.85 13.84 -7.72
C LYS A 239 -24.94 14.94 -8.77
N HIS A 240 -24.98 14.57 -10.05
CA HIS A 240 -25.04 15.52 -11.17
C HIS A 240 -26.46 16.01 -11.50
N GLY A 241 -27.48 15.63 -10.71
CA GLY A 241 -28.87 16.03 -10.92
C GLY A 241 -29.53 15.44 -12.18
N ARG A 242 -28.96 14.37 -12.76
CA ARG A 242 -29.55 13.60 -13.86
C ARG A 242 -30.66 12.67 -13.37
N GLU A 243 -30.59 12.26 -12.11
CA GLU A 243 -31.62 11.54 -11.37
C GLU A 243 -32.04 12.35 -10.13
N GLN A 244 -33.32 12.33 -9.77
CA GLN A 244 -33.80 12.98 -8.55
C GLN A 244 -33.35 12.20 -7.31
N VAL A 245 -32.70 12.89 -6.36
CA VAL A 245 -32.29 12.30 -5.07
C VAL A 245 -33.52 11.80 -4.31
N SER A 246 -33.48 10.52 -3.92
CA SER A 246 -34.52 9.84 -3.14
C SER A 246 -33.89 9.10 -1.96
N TYR A 247 -34.62 8.90 -0.87
CA TYR A 247 -34.06 8.43 0.41
C TYR A 247 -34.68 7.10 0.90
N PRO A 248 -34.21 5.92 0.43
CA PRO A 248 -33.18 5.70 -0.60
C PRO A 248 -33.70 5.52 -2.03
N ASP A 249 -34.99 5.20 -2.17
CA ASP A 249 -35.63 4.81 -3.44
C ASP A 249 -36.81 5.73 -3.77
N ALA A 250 -37.11 5.90 -5.06
CA ALA A 250 -38.16 6.80 -5.51
C ALA A 250 -39.56 6.40 -4.98
N GLN A 251 -39.84 5.10 -4.88
CA GLN A 251 -41.11 4.56 -4.41
C GLN A 251 -41.10 4.32 -2.89
N TYR A 252 -39.96 3.86 -2.37
CA TYR A 252 -39.83 3.46 -0.97
C TYR A 252 -38.83 4.36 -0.25
N GLN A 253 -39.30 5.53 0.19
CA GLN A 253 -38.50 6.51 0.93
C GLN A 253 -39.24 7.10 2.12
N HIS A 254 -38.47 7.63 3.07
CA HIS A 254 -39.00 8.28 4.26
C HIS A 254 -38.15 9.51 4.62
N GLU A 255 -38.79 10.60 5.06
CA GLU A 255 -38.12 11.89 5.33
C GLU A 255 -37.02 11.77 6.40
N TRP A 256 -37.23 10.90 7.41
CA TRP A 256 -36.26 10.67 8.48
C TRP A 256 -34.93 10.08 7.98
N LEU A 257 -34.90 9.52 6.78
CA LEU A 257 -33.67 8.98 6.19
C LEU A 257 -32.80 10.06 5.55
N LYS A 258 -33.33 11.26 5.32
CA LYS A 258 -32.61 12.35 4.67
C LYS A 258 -31.29 12.69 5.39
N PRO A 259 -31.23 12.94 6.71
CA PRO A 259 -29.97 13.28 7.38
C PRO A 259 -28.91 12.16 7.31
N ILE A 260 -29.33 10.91 7.18
CA ILE A 260 -28.45 9.73 7.15
C ILE A 260 -27.84 9.54 5.75
N LEU A 261 -28.64 9.79 4.71
CA LEU A 261 -28.33 9.42 3.33
C LEU A 261 -28.02 10.63 2.43
N GLU A 262 -28.23 11.86 2.90
CA GLU A 262 -27.89 13.09 2.17
C GLU A 262 -26.42 13.16 1.73
N PRO A 263 -25.42 12.82 2.58
CA PRO A 263 -24.01 12.81 2.15
C PRO A 263 -23.68 11.77 1.08
N THR A 264 -24.58 10.82 0.81
CA THR A 264 -24.41 9.77 -0.20
C THR A 264 -25.47 9.86 -1.29
N TYR A 265 -26.07 11.04 -1.46
CA TYR A 265 -27.09 11.31 -2.48
C TYR A 265 -28.25 10.30 -2.43
N GLY A 266 -28.66 9.90 -1.23
CA GLY A 266 -29.76 8.96 -1.02
C GLY A 266 -29.38 7.48 -1.10
N ILE A 267 -28.14 7.13 -1.47
CA ILE A 267 -27.73 5.73 -1.65
C ILE A 267 -27.23 5.15 -0.32
N ILE A 268 -27.68 3.95 0.01
CA ILE A 268 -27.17 3.20 1.17
C ILE A 268 -25.81 2.61 0.80
N LEU A 269 -24.74 3.29 1.20
CA LEU A 269 -23.36 2.93 0.88
C LEU A 269 -22.62 2.34 2.07
N TYR A 270 -22.92 2.83 3.28
CA TYR A 270 -22.17 2.49 4.48
C TYR A 270 -22.92 1.57 5.44
N GLN A 271 -22.17 0.74 6.16
CA GLN A 271 -22.69 -0.11 7.23
C GLN A 271 -23.30 0.73 8.36
N GLU A 272 -22.69 1.86 8.68
CA GLU A 272 -23.17 2.80 9.68
C GLU A 272 -24.51 3.43 9.27
N GLN A 273 -24.77 3.64 7.96
CA GLN A 273 -26.08 4.10 7.48
C GLN A 273 -27.16 3.04 7.70
N VAL A 274 -26.84 1.75 7.46
CA VAL A 274 -27.77 0.64 7.77
C VAL A 274 -28.14 0.64 9.25
N MET A 275 -27.16 0.86 10.13
CA MET A 275 -27.39 0.91 11.57
C MET A 275 -28.26 2.10 11.97
N GLN A 276 -27.98 3.29 11.42
CA GLN A 276 -28.77 4.50 11.67
C GLN A 276 -30.20 4.40 11.13
N ILE A 277 -30.41 3.77 9.96
CA ILE A 277 -31.75 3.51 9.43
C ILE A 277 -32.57 2.65 10.39
N ALA A 278 -31.98 1.59 10.96
CA ALA A 278 -32.67 0.74 11.92
C ALA A 278 -32.97 1.44 13.25
N GLN A 279 -32.06 2.29 13.71
CA GLN A 279 -32.27 3.13 14.89
C GLN A 279 -33.42 4.13 14.66
N GLU A 280 -33.39 4.84 13.53
CA GLU A 280 -34.34 5.92 13.25
C GLU A 280 -35.72 5.40 12.84
N LEU A 281 -35.82 4.36 12.02
CA LEU A 281 -37.12 3.85 11.61
C LEU A 281 -37.72 2.87 12.61
N ALA A 282 -36.92 2.03 13.27
CA ALA A 282 -37.42 0.92 14.08
C ALA A 282 -37.00 0.98 15.57
N GLY A 283 -36.35 2.04 16.02
CA GLY A 283 -36.05 2.25 17.44
C GLY A 283 -34.97 1.32 18.01
N TYR A 284 -34.14 0.74 17.15
CA TYR A 284 -33.02 -0.10 17.59
C TYR A 284 -32.03 0.69 18.45
N THR A 285 -31.45 0.03 19.45
CA THR A 285 -30.20 0.52 20.05
C THR A 285 -29.06 0.35 19.05
N LEU A 286 -28.00 1.16 19.14
CA LEU A 286 -26.84 1.01 18.25
C LEU A 286 -26.21 -0.39 18.32
N GLY A 287 -26.17 -1.00 19.52
CA GLY A 287 -25.71 -2.38 19.70
C GLY A 287 -26.63 -3.40 19.01
N GLY A 288 -27.95 -3.22 19.12
CA GLY A 288 -28.92 -4.04 18.38
C GLY A 288 -28.80 -3.88 16.86
N ALA A 289 -28.51 -2.66 16.39
CA ALA A 289 -28.34 -2.37 14.98
C ALA A 289 -27.06 -3.02 14.41
N ASP A 290 -25.97 -3.14 15.19
CA ASP A 290 -24.80 -3.93 14.78
C ASP A 290 -25.13 -5.43 14.69
N LEU A 291 -25.95 -5.97 15.60
CA LEU A 291 -26.41 -7.37 15.50
C LEU A 291 -27.21 -7.59 14.22
N LEU A 292 -28.08 -6.64 13.83
CA LEU A 292 -28.80 -6.67 12.56
C LEU A 292 -27.83 -6.69 11.37
N ARG A 293 -26.86 -5.77 11.34
CA ARG A 293 -25.83 -5.71 10.29
C ARG A 293 -25.07 -7.04 10.17
N ARG A 294 -24.68 -7.66 11.29
CA ARG A 294 -24.00 -8.98 11.29
C ARG A 294 -24.91 -10.08 10.77
N ALA A 295 -26.20 -10.06 11.09
CA ALA A 295 -27.18 -11.03 10.60
C ALA A 295 -27.31 -10.94 9.07
N MET A 296 -27.42 -9.72 8.52
CA MET A 296 -27.46 -9.46 7.08
C MET A 296 -26.20 -9.99 6.37
N GLY A 297 -25.02 -9.76 6.94
CA GLY A 297 -23.75 -10.27 6.38
C GLY A 297 -23.65 -11.80 6.37
N LYS A 298 -24.18 -12.48 7.39
CA LYS A 298 -24.18 -13.96 7.47
C LYS A 298 -25.26 -14.62 6.61
N LYS A 299 -26.24 -13.87 6.10
CA LYS A 299 -27.33 -14.36 5.24
C LYS A 299 -28.08 -15.56 5.82
N LYS A 300 -28.27 -15.63 7.14
CA LYS A 300 -29.03 -16.72 7.79
C LYS A 300 -30.53 -16.43 7.72
N PRO A 301 -31.34 -17.20 6.97
CA PRO A 301 -32.75 -16.87 6.73
C PRO A 301 -33.58 -16.77 8.03
N GLU A 302 -33.34 -17.68 8.98
CA GLU A 302 -34.07 -17.73 10.25
C GLU A 302 -33.82 -16.48 11.12
N GLU A 303 -32.57 -16.02 11.19
CA GLU A 303 -32.20 -14.82 11.95
C GLU A 303 -32.73 -13.56 11.28
N MET A 304 -32.69 -13.50 9.94
CA MET A 304 -33.26 -12.39 9.18
C MET A 304 -34.77 -12.28 9.35
N ALA A 305 -35.50 -13.40 9.39
CA ALA A 305 -36.94 -13.39 9.65
C ALA A 305 -37.29 -12.82 11.03
N LYS A 306 -36.51 -13.16 12.07
CA LYS A 306 -36.65 -12.57 13.41
C LYS A 306 -36.42 -11.06 13.37
N GLN A 307 -35.33 -10.62 12.75
CA GLN A 307 -34.99 -9.21 12.64
C GLN A 307 -36.03 -8.41 11.85
N ARG A 308 -36.61 -8.99 10.81
CA ARG A 308 -37.68 -8.38 10.02
C ARG A 308 -38.91 -8.08 10.88
N SER A 309 -39.31 -9.03 11.73
CA SER A 309 -40.44 -8.87 12.66
C SER A 309 -40.18 -7.78 13.72
N VAL A 310 -38.95 -7.74 14.25
CA VAL A 310 -38.53 -6.69 15.21
C VAL A 310 -38.55 -5.32 14.53
N PHE A 311 -38.03 -5.22 13.30
CA PHE A 311 -38.04 -3.98 12.53
C PHE A 311 -39.45 -3.46 12.25
N GLU A 312 -40.37 -4.34 11.83
CA GLU A 312 -41.78 -3.98 11.59
C GLU A 312 -42.47 -3.48 12.86
N SER A 313 -42.27 -4.19 13.97
CA SER A 313 -42.89 -3.85 15.25
C SER A 313 -42.36 -2.52 15.77
N GLY A 314 -41.04 -2.32 15.73
CA GLY A 314 -40.40 -1.07 16.12
C GLY A 314 -40.80 0.11 15.22
N ALA A 315 -40.97 -0.12 13.91
CA ALA A 315 -41.47 0.90 12.99
C ALA A 315 -42.90 1.33 13.33
N ARG A 316 -43.77 0.36 13.65
CA ARG A 316 -45.14 0.64 14.10
C ARG A 316 -45.15 1.47 15.38
N GLU A 317 -44.29 1.14 16.35
CA GLU A 317 -44.18 1.88 17.62
C GLU A 317 -43.67 3.31 17.42
N LYS A 318 -42.77 3.54 16.45
CA LYS A 318 -42.30 4.89 16.07
C LYS A 318 -43.29 5.66 15.18
N GLY A 319 -44.41 5.05 14.78
CA GLY A 319 -45.42 5.68 13.93
C GLY A 319 -45.09 5.71 12.44
N VAL A 320 -44.16 4.87 11.98
CA VAL A 320 -43.85 4.65 10.57
C VAL A 320 -44.78 3.58 10.01
N ASP A 321 -45.28 3.76 8.77
CA ASP A 321 -46.10 2.75 8.10
C ASP A 321 -45.35 1.40 8.01
N PRO A 322 -45.87 0.31 8.61
CA PRO A 322 -45.20 -0.99 8.59
C PRO A 322 -44.97 -1.54 7.19
N THR A 323 -45.87 -1.25 6.24
CA THR A 323 -45.73 -1.73 4.86
C THR A 323 -44.54 -1.08 4.17
N LEU A 324 -44.44 0.25 4.26
CA LEU A 324 -43.29 1.01 3.79
C LEU A 324 -42.00 0.58 4.51
N ALA A 325 -42.04 0.43 5.83
CA ALA A 325 -40.87 0.07 6.63
C ALA A 325 -40.27 -1.28 6.20
N ILE A 326 -41.12 -2.28 5.92
CA ILE A 326 -40.68 -3.57 5.41
C ILE A 326 -40.09 -3.48 4.00
N LYS A 327 -40.64 -2.62 3.13
CA LYS A 327 -40.05 -2.38 1.80
C LYS A 327 -38.68 -1.70 1.89
N ILE A 328 -38.51 -0.76 2.81
CA ILE A 328 -37.21 -0.14 3.10
C ILE A 328 -36.25 -1.20 3.67
N PHE A 329 -36.72 -2.07 4.56
CA PHE A 329 -35.91 -3.18 5.09
C PHE A 329 -35.39 -4.11 3.98
N ASP A 330 -36.24 -4.47 3.02
CA ASP A 330 -35.85 -5.30 1.87
C ASP A 330 -34.74 -4.62 1.03
N LEU A 331 -34.81 -3.29 0.86
CA LEU A 331 -33.75 -2.52 0.21
C LEU A 331 -32.47 -2.52 1.03
N VAL A 332 -32.56 -2.27 2.34
CA VAL A 332 -31.42 -2.29 3.26
C VAL A 332 -30.73 -3.65 3.23
N GLU A 333 -31.47 -4.77 3.26
CA GLU A 333 -30.92 -6.13 3.18
C GLU A 333 -30.14 -6.34 1.88
N LYS A 334 -30.68 -5.90 0.74
CA LYS A 334 -30.00 -5.97 -0.56
C LYS A 334 -28.70 -5.17 -0.56
N PHE A 335 -28.70 -3.97 0.03
CA PHE A 335 -27.52 -3.09 0.06
C PHE A 335 -26.50 -3.48 1.12
N ALA A 336 -26.92 -4.08 2.24
CA ALA A 336 -26.03 -4.53 3.32
C ALA A 336 -25.01 -5.57 2.84
N GLY A 337 -25.33 -6.34 1.79
CA GLY A 337 -24.38 -7.25 1.14
C GLY A 337 -23.16 -6.56 0.52
N TYR A 338 -23.27 -5.27 0.20
CA TYR A 338 -22.21 -4.46 -0.41
C TYR A 338 -21.71 -3.31 0.48
N GLY A 339 -22.44 -3.03 1.58
CA GLY A 339 -22.16 -1.93 2.49
C GLY A 339 -20.71 -1.93 3.00
N PHE A 340 -20.09 -0.75 2.97
CA PHE A 340 -18.70 -0.56 3.37
C PHE A 340 -18.60 0.08 4.76
N ASN A 341 -17.52 -0.18 5.49
CA ASN A 341 -17.31 0.44 6.80
C ASN A 341 -16.86 1.91 6.60
N LYS A 342 -17.69 2.87 7.00
CA LYS A 342 -17.41 4.30 6.81
C LYS A 342 -16.19 4.75 7.60
N SER A 343 -16.03 4.25 8.82
CA SER A 343 -14.92 4.63 9.70
C SER A 343 -13.56 4.30 9.07
N HIS A 344 -13.43 3.11 8.48
CA HIS A 344 -12.25 2.70 7.72
C HIS A 344 -12.07 3.53 6.44
N SER A 345 -13.15 3.72 5.67
CA SER A 345 -13.13 4.51 4.44
C SER A 345 -12.68 5.95 4.69
N ALA A 346 -13.19 6.58 5.75
CA ALA A 346 -12.90 7.96 6.10
C ALA A 346 -11.44 8.15 6.54
N ALA A 347 -10.93 7.23 7.37
CA ALA A 347 -9.53 7.28 7.81
C ALA A 347 -8.55 7.16 6.62
N TYR A 348 -8.84 6.28 5.65
CA TYR A 348 -8.00 6.12 4.47
C TYR A 348 -8.20 7.25 3.45
N ALA A 349 -9.43 7.77 3.32
CA ALA A 349 -9.72 8.94 2.50
C ALA A 349 -8.98 10.20 2.99
N LEU A 350 -8.76 10.34 4.29
CA LEU A 350 -7.93 11.41 4.85
C LEU A 350 -6.49 11.33 4.31
N VAL A 351 -5.89 10.15 4.31
CA VAL A 351 -4.55 9.94 3.76
C VAL A 351 -4.53 10.18 2.25
N SER A 352 -5.56 9.74 1.51
CA SER A 352 -5.72 10.08 0.09
C SER A 352 -5.76 11.59 -0.12
N TYR A 353 -6.54 12.31 0.68
CA TYR A 353 -6.64 13.77 0.61
C TYR A 353 -5.31 14.44 0.94
N GLN A 354 -4.62 14.02 2.00
CA GLN A 354 -3.29 14.53 2.38
C GLN A 354 -2.27 14.35 1.25
N THR A 355 -2.24 13.19 0.59
CA THR A 355 -1.37 12.99 -0.58
C THR A 355 -1.76 13.86 -1.78
N ALA A 356 -3.06 14.09 -2.00
CA ALA A 356 -3.54 15.00 -3.04
C ALA A 356 -3.18 16.47 -2.75
N TRP A 357 -3.30 16.88 -1.49
CA TRP A 357 -2.94 18.22 -1.02
C TRP A 357 -1.43 18.48 -1.18
N LEU A 358 -0.60 17.53 -0.75
CA LEU A 358 0.86 17.60 -0.96
C LEU A 358 1.20 17.66 -2.45
N LYS A 359 0.59 16.80 -3.28
CA LYS A 359 0.80 16.83 -4.74
C LYS A 359 0.38 18.17 -5.36
N ARG A 360 -0.67 18.82 -4.84
CA ARG A 360 -1.17 20.08 -5.36
C ARG A 360 -0.28 21.27 -5.00
N HIS A 361 0.13 21.37 -3.73
CA HIS A 361 0.79 22.56 -3.19
C HIS A 361 2.32 22.45 -3.14
N TYR A 362 2.84 21.23 -2.98
CA TYR A 362 4.27 20.93 -2.91
C TYR A 362 4.63 19.76 -3.84
N PRO A 363 4.38 19.91 -5.16
CA PRO A 363 4.51 18.82 -6.12
C PRO A 363 5.93 18.26 -6.21
N ALA A 364 6.97 19.10 -6.08
CA ALA A 364 8.36 18.66 -6.19
C ALA A 364 8.75 17.75 -5.02
N GLU A 365 8.49 18.18 -3.78
CA GLU A 365 8.81 17.42 -2.56
C GLU A 365 7.97 16.15 -2.48
N PHE A 366 6.68 16.24 -2.81
CA PHE A 366 5.81 15.07 -2.82
C PHE A 366 6.31 14.03 -3.82
N MET A 367 6.62 14.43 -5.06
CA MET A 367 7.13 13.50 -6.07
C MET A 367 8.52 12.96 -5.71
N ALA A 368 9.41 13.77 -5.14
CA ALA A 368 10.70 13.29 -4.64
C ALA A 368 10.53 12.24 -3.52
N ALA A 369 9.59 12.44 -2.60
CA ALA A 369 9.29 11.46 -1.55
C ALA A 369 8.72 10.16 -2.12
N VAL A 370 7.80 10.25 -3.08
CA VAL A 370 7.22 9.07 -3.77
C VAL A 370 8.31 8.29 -4.50
N MET A 371 9.17 8.98 -5.26
CA MET A 371 10.28 8.34 -5.98
C MET A 371 11.27 7.67 -5.01
N SER A 372 11.55 8.31 -3.88
CA SER A 372 12.39 7.72 -2.82
C SER A 372 11.81 6.44 -2.24
N SER A 373 10.48 6.30 -2.19
CA SER A 373 9.80 5.10 -1.69
C SER A 373 9.79 3.94 -2.68
N GLU A 374 10.19 4.18 -3.94
CA GLU A 374 10.25 3.21 -5.04
C GLU A 374 11.69 3.08 -5.57
N ILE A 375 12.70 3.42 -4.74
CA ILE A 375 14.11 3.48 -5.13
C ILE A 375 14.63 2.17 -5.75
N ASP A 376 14.11 1.04 -5.26
CA ASP A 376 14.46 -0.31 -5.71
C ASP A 376 13.71 -0.75 -6.98
N ASN A 377 12.76 0.05 -7.48
CA ASN A 377 11.88 -0.31 -8.60
C ASN A 377 12.07 0.63 -9.80
N THR A 378 13.01 0.27 -10.68
CA THR A 378 13.35 1.06 -11.88
C THR A 378 12.14 1.32 -12.80
N ASP A 379 11.27 0.34 -13.01
CA ASP A 379 10.13 0.48 -13.92
C ASP A 379 9.12 1.52 -13.40
N LYS A 380 8.87 1.52 -12.08
CA LYS A 380 8.02 2.53 -11.46
C LYS A 380 8.65 3.91 -11.48
N LEU A 381 9.96 4.02 -11.23
CA LEU A 381 10.68 5.29 -11.29
C LEU A 381 10.59 5.93 -12.67
N LEU A 382 10.66 5.15 -13.75
CA LEU A 382 10.46 5.65 -15.12
C LEU A 382 9.07 6.28 -15.28
N GLY A 383 8.02 5.58 -14.83
CA GLY A 383 6.65 6.11 -14.86
C GLY A 383 6.47 7.40 -14.03
N LEU A 384 7.09 7.47 -12.85
CA LEU A 384 7.06 8.65 -11.99
C LEU A 384 7.84 9.84 -12.58
N ARG A 385 8.98 9.58 -13.21
CA ARG A 385 9.78 10.60 -13.91
C ARG A 385 9.01 11.18 -15.11
N ASP A 386 8.35 10.32 -15.88
CA ASP A 386 7.56 10.75 -17.03
C ASP A 386 6.32 11.56 -16.58
N GLU A 387 5.72 11.20 -15.43
CA GLU A 387 4.68 12.01 -14.77
C GLU A 387 5.22 13.39 -14.34
N CYS A 388 6.39 13.46 -13.71
CA CYS A 388 7.02 14.73 -13.34
C CYS A 388 7.20 15.63 -14.56
N ARG A 389 7.71 15.07 -15.67
CA ARG A 389 7.87 15.82 -16.92
C ARG A 389 6.54 16.31 -17.48
N ARG A 390 5.48 15.49 -17.41
CA ARG A 390 4.12 15.84 -17.86
C ARG A 390 3.53 17.00 -17.06
N THR A 391 3.80 17.07 -15.76
CA THR A 391 3.31 18.12 -14.87
C THR A 391 4.22 19.35 -14.80
N GLY A 392 5.30 19.38 -15.59
CA GLY A 392 6.22 20.51 -15.66
C GLY A 392 7.30 20.54 -14.57
N LEU A 393 7.46 19.46 -13.81
CA LEU A 393 8.55 19.32 -12.84
C LEU A 393 9.85 18.92 -13.55
N THR A 394 10.95 19.55 -13.16
CA THR A 394 12.28 19.21 -13.63
C THR A 394 12.92 18.19 -12.70
N VAL A 395 13.31 17.03 -13.26
CA VAL A 395 14.10 16.01 -12.58
C VAL A 395 15.53 16.13 -13.11
N LYS A 396 16.46 16.60 -12.29
CA LYS A 396 17.89 16.63 -12.59
C LYS A 396 18.44 15.20 -12.67
N PRO A 397 19.49 14.95 -13.49
CA PRO A 397 20.19 13.68 -13.48
C PRO A 397 20.88 13.42 -12.12
N PRO A 398 21.39 12.20 -11.88
CA PRO A 398 22.30 11.96 -10.76
C PRO A 398 23.46 12.95 -10.77
N SER A 399 23.85 13.41 -9.57
CA SER A 399 24.95 14.36 -9.37
C SER A 399 25.74 13.95 -8.13
N ILE A 400 27.06 13.94 -8.22
CA ILE A 400 27.94 13.69 -7.08
C ILE A 400 27.95 14.88 -6.11
N ALA A 401 27.73 16.10 -6.62
CA ALA A 401 27.76 17.33 -5.82
C ALA A 401 26.47 17.56 -5.04
N GLU A 402 25.31 17.36 -5.68
CA GLU A 402 23.98 17.61 -5.07
C GLU A 402 23.30 16.32 -4.57
N GLY A 403 23.61 15.17 -5.18
CA GLY A 403 22.88 13.91 -4.95
C GLY A 403 22.91 13.45 -3.49
N LYS A 404 21.82 12.81 -3.05
CA LYS A 404 21.67 12.15 -1.75
C LYS A 404 21.28 10.68 -1.97
N PHE A 405 21.17 9.88 -0.91
CA PHE A 405 20.66 8.51 -1.04
C PHE A 405 19.25 8.50 -1.64
N HIS A 406 18.32 9.23 -1.00
CA HIS A 406 16.97 9.47 -1.48
C HIS A 406 16.90 10.62 -2.49
N PHE A 407 15.82 10.68 -3.27
CA PHE A 407 15.52 11.86 -4.09
C PHE A 407 15.28 13.06 -3.18
N SER A 408 15.69 14.24 -3.64
CA SER A 408 15.54 15.48 -2.87
C SER A 408 15.13 16.63 -3.78
N VAL A 409 14.88 17.81 -3.20
CA VAL A 409 14.56 19.03 -3.96
C VAL A 409 15.63 20.08 -3.65
N ASN A 410 16.16 20.72 -4.68
CA ASN A 410 17.14 21.79 -4.52
C ASN A 410 16.47 23.16 -4.34
N SER A 411 17.25 24.22 -4.12
CA SER A 411 16.76 25.59 -3.90
C SER A 411 15.99 26.18 -5.10
N GLU A 412 16.19 25.64 -6.30
CA GLU A 412 15.46 26.05 -7.51
C GLU A 412 14.10 25.34 -7.64
N GLY A 413 13.77 24.42 -6.72
CA GLY A 413 12.57 23.59 -6.79
C GLY A 413 12.70 22.40 -7.75
N HIS A 414 13.92 22.07 -8.20
CA HIS A 414 14.18 20.92 -9.06
C HIS A 414 14.38 19.64 -8.24
N ILE A 415 13.83 18.53 -8.72
CA ILE A 415 14.02 17.22 -8.09
C ILE A 415 15.41 16.70 -8.46
N VAL A 416 16.26 16.49 -7.45
CA VAL A 416 17.59 15.90 -7.58
C VAL A 416 17.49 14.38 -7.47
N TYR A 417 18.09 13.67 -8.42
CA TYR A 417 18.05 12.21 -8.47
C TYR A 417 18.71 11.58 -7.24
N GLY A 418 18.02 10.62 -6.61
CA GLY A 418 18.59 9.85 -5.50
C GLY A 418 19.63 8.84 -6.00
N LEU A 419 20.85 8.89 -5.48
CA LEU A 419 21.94 7.98 -5.85
C LEU A 419 21.60 6.51 -5.56
N GLY A 420 20.73 6.24 -4.58
CA GLY A 420 20.28 4.88 -4.27
C GLY A 420 19.42 4.26 -5.37
N ALA A 421 18.83 5.06 -6.27
CA ALA A 421 18.08 4.55 -7.42
C ALA A 421 19.00 4.06 -8.56
N ILE A 422 20.32 4.22 -8.44
CA ILE A 422 21.28 3.72 -9.42
C ILE A 422 21.47 2.22 -9.18
N LYS A 423 21.02 1.42 -10.15
CA LYS A 423 21.08 -0.04 -10.08
C LYS A 423 22.51 -0.53 -9.83
N GLY A 424 22.69 -1.28 -8.76
CA GLY A 424 23.98 -1.85 -8.36
C GLY A 424 24.75 -1.01 -7.33
N LEU A 425 24.20 0.14 -6.90
CA LEU A 425 24.66 0.83 -5.70
C LEU A 425 23.81 0.40 -4.50
N GLY A 426 24.48 0.10 -3.39
CA GLY A 426 23.84 -0.05 -2.09
C GLY A 426 23.92 1.25 -1.29
N GLU A 427 23.31 1.24 -0.11
CA GLU A 427 23.35 2.36 0.85
C GLU A 427 24.78 2.67 1.33
N SER A 428 25.54 1.65 1.74
CA SER A 428 26.88 1.85 2.31
C SER A 428 27.88 2.59 1.39
N PRO A 429 28.01 2.29 0.09
CA PRO A 429 28.85 3.09 -0.81
C PRO A 429 28.41 4.56 -0.90
N ILE A 430 27.11 4.83 -0.83
CA ILE A 430 26.57 6.19 -0.96
C ILE A 430 26.82 6.97 0.33
N GLU A 431 26.61 6.37 1.50
CA GLU A 431 26.91 7.02 2.78
C GLU A 431 28.38 7.42 2.88
N ASP A 432 29.30 6.55 2.45
CA ASP A 432 30.73 6.82 2.47
C ASP A 432 31.11 7.98 1.53
N LEU A 433 30.51 8.00 0.34
CA LEU A 433 30.65 9.10 -0.61
C LEU A 433 30.09 10.43 -0.05
N LEU A 434 28.92 10.40 0.58
CA LEU A 434 28.30 11.58 1.16
C LEU A 434 29.14 12.14 2.31
N ALA A 435 29.67 11.27 3.18
CA ALA A 435 30.59 11.66 4.25
C ALA A 435 31.87 12.30 3.68
N ALA A 436 32.47 11.70 2.64
CA ALA A 436 33.66 12.25 1.99
C ALA A 436 33.43 13.67 1.41
N ARG A 437 32.19 14.00 1.02
CA ARG A 437 31.80 15.31 0.48
C ARG A 437 31.60 16.38 1.55
N GLU A 438 31.36 16.02 2.81
CA GLU A 438 31.11 17.01 3.89
C GLU A 438 32.33 17.91 4.13
N ASP A 439 33.54 17.38 3.97
CA ASP A 439 34.78 18.12 4.18
C ASP A 439 35.09 19.12 3.06
N LYS A 440 34.96 18.69 1.80
CA LYS A 440 35.18 19.52 0.61
C LYS A 440 34.42 19.01 -0.63
N PRO A 441 34.06 19.90 -1.58
CA PRO A 441 33.49 19.51 -2.86
C PRO A 441 34.35 18.47 -3.59
N VAL A 442 33.70 17.61 -4.39
CA VAL A 442 34.38 16.65 -5.26
C VAL A 442 35.00 17.38 -6.44
N GLU A 443 36.33 17.29 -6.58
CA GLU A 443 37.07 17.95 -7.65
C GLU A 443 37.16 17.09 -8.91
N ASP A 444 37.52 15.81 -8.76
CA ASP A 444 37.64 14.87 -9.86
C ASP A 444 37.44 13.41 -9.41
N LEU A 445 37.61 12.46 -10.34
CA LEU A 445 37.50 11.03 -10.07
C LEU A 445 38.60 10.50 -9.13
N PHE A 446 39.81 11.07 -9.19
CA PHE A 446 40.94 10.65 -8.35
C PHE A 446 40.69 11.07 -6.90
N ASP A 447 40.17 12.26 -6.69
CA ASP A 447 39.77 12.80 -5.39
C ASP A 447 38.65 11.98 -4.74
N VAL A 448 37.69 11.44 -5.51
CA VAL A 448 36.73 10.48 -4.97
C VAL A 448 37.42 9.18 -4.55
N CYS A 449 38.21 8.58 -5.45
CA CYS A 449 38.86 7.30 -5.16
C CYS A 449 39.80 7.40 -3.94
N ALA A 450 40.47 8.54 -3.76
CA ALA A 450 41.39 8.77 -2.65
C ALA A 450 40.68 8.97 -1.29
N ARG A 451 39.46 9.53 -1.29
CA ARG A 451 38.73 9.87 -0.04
C ARG A 451 37.78 8.77 0.43
N THR A 452 37.30 7.91 -0.46
CA THR A 452 36.33 6.86 -0.11
C THR A 452 37.01 5.54 0.26
N ASP A 453 36.40 4.73 1.13
CA ASP A 453 36.89 3.40 1.46
C ASP A 453 36.68 2.45 0.26
N PRO A 454 37.76 1.92 -0.36
CA PRO A 454 37.65 1.05 -1.53
C PRO A 454 36.92 -0.27 -1.25
N ARG A 455 36.77 -0.68 0.02
CA ARG A 455 35.97 -1.84 0.42
C ARG A 455 34.47 -1.56 0.32
N LYS A 456 34.07 -0.31 0.55
CA LYS A 456 32.67 0.14 0.42
C LYS A 456 32.39 0.62 -1.00
N VAL A 457 33.14 1.60 -1.47
CA VAL A 457 33.04 2.17 -2.83
C VAL A 457 33.95 1.40 -3.78
N ASN A 458 33.52 0.17 -4.10
CA ASN A 458 34.27 -0.69 -5.00
C ASN A 458 34.16 -0.24 -6.48
N ARG A 459 34.98 -0.85 -7.35
CA ARG A 459 34.95 -0.60 -8.80
C ARG A 459 33.55 -0.62 -9.42
N ARG A 460 32.69 -1.58 -9.02
CA ARG A 460 31.33 -1.69 -9.58
C ARG A 460 30.47 -0.48 -9.21
N ALA A 461 30.62 0.05 -8.00
CA ALA A 461 29.92 1.26 -7.57
C ALA A 461 30.37 2.48 -8.40
N LEU A 462 31.69 2.67 -8.58
CA LEU A 462 32.24 3.76 -9.39
C LEU A 462 31.80 3.67 -10.86
N GLU A 463 31.86 2.48 -11.46
CA GLU A 463 31.38 2.28 -12.84
C GLU A 463 29.89 2.63 -12.98
N ALA A 464 29.07 2.26 -12.00
CA ALA A 464 27.65 2.56 -12.01
C ALA A 464 27.38 4.07 -11.84
N LEU A 465 28.13 4.75 -10.97
CA LEU A 465 28.09 6.22 -10.84
C LEU A 465 28.46 6.91 -12.16
N ILE A 466 29.57 6.53 -12.80
CA ILE A 466 30.00 7.09 -14.09
C ILE A 466 28.94 6.84 -15.17
N LYS A 467 28.46 5.59 -15.31
CA LYS A 467 27.45 5.23 -16.32
C LYS A 467 26.12 5.95 -16.10
N SER A 468 25.76 6.26 -14.86
CA SER A 468 24.54 6.99 -14.52
C SER A 468 24.60 8.49 -14.85
N GLY A 469 25.80 9.07 -14.98
CA GLY A 469 26.00 10.50 -15.18
C GLY A 469 26.25 11.30 -13.91
N ALA A 470 26.43 10.64 -12.76
CA ALA A 470 26.71 11.32 -11.49
C ALA A 470 27.96 12.22 -11.55
N PHE A 471 28.91 11.90 -12.43
CA PHE A 471 30.16 12.63 -12.63
C PHE A 471 30.13 13.59 -13.84
N ASP A 472 28.99 13.80 -14.50
CA ASP A 472 28.92 14.65 -15.69
C ASP A 472 29.25 16.14 -15.40
N GLU A 473 29.14 16.55 -14.13
CA GLU A 473 29.51 17.90 -13.67
C GLU A 473 31.03 18.13 -13.62
N LEU A 474 31.86 17.08 -13.72
CA LEU A 474 33.33 17.17 -13.68
C LEU A 474 33.97 17.56 -15.03
N ASP A 475 33.17 18.03 -16.00
CA ASP A 475 33.58 18.47 -17.34
C ASP A 475 34.45 17.45 -18.11
N ALA A 476 34.23 16.16 -17.86
CA ALA A 476 34.90 15.05 -18.53
C ALA A 476 33.87 14.09 -19.13
N GLU A 477 34.14 13.58 -20.33
CA GLU A 477 33.25 12.57 -20.92
C GLU A 477 33.27 11.27 -20.09
N ARG A 478 32.10 10.64 -19.98
CA ARG A 478 31.96 9.35 -19.27
C ARG A 478 32.91 8.27 -19.81
N SER A 479 33.21 8.29 -21.11
CA SER A 479 34.18 7.41 -21.78
C SER A 479 35.59 7.60 -21.20
N VAL A 480 36.02 8.85 -21.03
CA VAL A 480 37.31 9.24 -20.46
C VAL A 480 37.39 8.84 -19.00
N LEU A 481 36.34 9.12 -18.21
CA LEU A 481 36.26 8.70 -16.80
C LEU A 481 36.33 7.18 -16.63
N MET A 482 35.65 6.42 -17.49
CA MET A 482 35.71 4.95 -17.49
C MET A 482 37.11 4.43 -17.82
N SER A 483 37.83 5.07 -18.74
CA SER A 483 39.21 4.70 -19.08
C SER A 483 40.21 5.07 -17.97
N ALA A 484 40.00 6.19 -17.29
CA ALA A 484 40.86 6.67 -16.20
C ALA A 484 40.64 5.92 -14.88
N LEU A 485 39.55 5.15 -14.73
CA LEU A 485 39.16 4.48 -13.49
C LEU A 485 40.25 3.55 -12.94
N ASP A 486 40.96 2.83 -13.81
CA ASP A 486 42.04 1.92 -13.40
C ASP A 486 43.20 2.68 -12.75
N ASP A 487 43.54 3.84 -13.30
CA ASP A 487 44.64 4.67 -12.80
C ASP A 487 44.23 5.41 -11.52
N ALA A 488 42.98 5.86 -11.43
CA ALA A 488 42.44 6.47 -10.22
C ALA A 488 42.42 5.51 -9.02
N LEU A 489 42.00 4.26 -9.23
CA LEU A 489 42.04 3.24 -8.19
C LEU A 489 43.46 2.92 -7.73
N LYS A 490 44.42 2.77 -8.67
CA LYS A 490 45.83 2.54 -8.33
C LYS A 490 46.44 3.71 -7.57
N ALA A 491 46.13 4.94 -7.97
CA ALA A 491 46.61 6.14 -7.29
C ALA A 491 46.10 6.19 -5.83
N ALA A 492 44.82 5.89 -5.62
CA ALA A 492 44.22 5.80 -4.29
C ALA A 492 44.86 4.71 -3.42
N GLU A 493 45.05 3.50 -3.96
CA GLU A 493 45.73 2.40 -3.26
C GLU A 493 47.17 2.77 -2.87
N GLN A 494 47.93 3.40 -3.77
CA GLN A 494 49.29 3.85 -3.50
C GLN A 494 49.33 4.94 -2.43
N SER A 495 48.39 5.89 -2.47
CA SER A 495 48.28 6.95 -1.46
C SER A 495 48.00 6.37 -0.08
N ALA A 496 47.00 5.49 0.03
CA ALA A 496 46.66 4.81 1.29
C ALA A 496 47.83 3.97 1.83
N ALA A 497 48.59 3.31 0.96
CA ALA A 497 49.79 2.56 1.34
C ALA A 497 50.92 3.46 1.86
N ASN A 498 51.13 4.63 1.24
CA ASN A 498 52.11 5.62 1.68
C ASN A 498 51.75 6.19 3.05
N GLU A 499 50.48 6.53 3.27
CA GLU A 499 49.98 7.04 4.54
C GLU A 499 50.11 6.01 5.66
N ALA A 500 49.71 4.75 5.40
CA ALA A 500 49.87 3.65 6.36
C ALA A 500 51.35 3.37 6.70
N ALA A 501 52.27 3.65 5.77
CA ALA A 501 53.70 3.54 5.97
C ALA A 501 54.33 4.79 6.64
N GLY A 502 53.53 5.82 6.95
CA GLY A 502 54.00 7.08 7.56
C GLY A 502 54.85 7.93 6.62
N MET A 503 54.77 7.70 5.31
CA MET A 503 55.45 8.51 4.29
C MET A 503 54.58 9.74 3.99
N GLY A 504 54.98 10.90 4.50
CA GLY A 504 54.38 12.17 4.11
C GLY A 504 54.89 12.65 2.75
N ASP A 505 54.00 13.21 1.92
CA ASP A 505 54.41 13.84 0.67
C ASP A 505 55.24 15.10 0.97
N LEU A 506 56.41 15.21 0.35
CA LEU A 506 57.29 16.37 0.45
C LEU A 506 56.80 17.54 -0.42
N PHE A 507 55.87 17.30 -1.34
CA PHE A 507 55.41 18.28 -2.33
C PHE A 507 53.89 18.47 -2.40
N GLY A 508 53.12 17.73 -1.58
CA GLY A 508 51.68 17.88 -1.43
C GLY A 508 50.88 16.93 -2.30
#